data_AF-A0A075HNM4-F1
#
_entry.id   AF-A0A075HNM4-F1
#
_cell.length_a   1.000
_cell.length_b   1.000
_cell.length_c   1.000
_cell.angle_alpha   90.00
_cell.angle_beta   90.00
_cell.angle_gamma   90.00
#
_symmetry.space_group_name_H-M   'P 1'
#
loop_
_entity.id
_entity.type
_entity.pdbx_description
1 polymer ?
#
loop_
_entity_poly.entity_id
_entity_poly.type
_entity_poly.pdbx_seq_one_letter_code
_entity_poly.pdbx_strand_id
1 'polypeptide(L)'
;MAKITSIKGRIIHNSRGTKTIEVDVISDNQYLGRTSAPSGASVGKYEAVSFPEGDPEESLRILNENSKKFLEFESSDLKSIDETLKAIDQTSNYSKIGGGLAYAMTISSMESASKAVGKQLFELISEQDEYRFPIPIGNILGGGVHAGPGTPDIQEILISAPGAKTIKDAIETNFKVHKELRNVIEKTDPSFTNGRGDEGGWAPKCDNEKALELCAMACENLGYTLGKEVSLGVDFASSTQWNEEKHLYVYERAGFENTPEKQIEFVASIIEKYKLIYAEDAVHEEAFGDMSELVSKFPKTMITGDDLTVTNKDILKKAIENKSCNAAILKVNQAGSLYDALEFAKVADNNDIKLITSHRSGESIDSQISHIGIGTNSKMLKVGVVGGERVAKLNELIRLSEHDLIQGMAEV
;
A
#
# COMPACT_ATOMS: atom_id res chain seq x y z
N MET A 1 24.55 -8.52 17.45
CA MET A 1 23.38 -9.35 17.03
C MET A 1 23.84 -10.46 16.09
N ALA A 2 22.95 -11.34 15.62
CA ALA A 2 23.33 -12.47 14.75
C ALA A 2 23.91 -11.98 13.41
N LYS A 3 24.93 -12.67 12.91
CA LYS A 3 25.64 -12.26 11.70
C LYS A 3 25.19 -13.04 10.48
N ILE A 4 25.14 -12.39 9.32
CA ILE A 4 24.81 -13.04 8.05
C ILE A 4 25.91 -14.04 7.67
N THR A 5 25.53 -15.30 7.51
CA THR A 5 26.42 -16.39 7.10
C THR A 5 26.11 -16.92 5.71
N SER A 6 24.89 -16.75 5.21
CA SER A 6 24.52 -17.18 3.86
C SER A 6 23.41 -16.32 3.27
N ILE A 7 23.46 -16.11 1.96
CA ILE A 7 22.42 -15.44 1.18
C ILE A 7 22.14 -16.28 -0.06
N LYS A 8 20.86 -16.50 -0.37
CA LYS A 8 20.45 -17.26 -1.57
C LYS A 8 19.19 -16.68 -2.21
N GLY A 9 19.32 -16.18 -3.44
CA GLY A 9 18.18 -15.75 -4.25
C GLY A 9 17.58 -16.88 -5.11
N ARG A 10 16.34 -16.69 -5.55
CA ARG A 10 15.66 -17.50 -6.57
C ARG A 10 14.57 -16.69 -7.27
N ILE A 11 14.18 -17.12 -8.46
CA ILE A 11 13.04 -16.55 -9.18
C ILE A 11 11.77 -17.33 -8.85
N ILE A 12 10.73 -16.61 -8.46
CA ILE A 12 9.37 -17.13 -8.23
C ILE A 12 8.36 -16.28 -9.01
N HIS A 13 7.07 -16.45 -8.73
CA HIS A 13 6.01 -15.66 -9.36
C HIS A 13 5.15 -14.98 -8.30
N ASN A 14 4.68 -13.76 -8.61
CA ASN A 14 3.71 -13.03 -7.80
C ASN A 14 2.26 -13.45 -8.15
N SER A 15 1.28 -12.80 -7.52
CA SER A 15 -0.16 -13.04 -7.69
C SER A 15 -0.68 -12.82 -9.11
N ARG A 16 0.06 -12.08 -9.95
CA ARG A 16 -0.24 -11.85 -11.38
C ARG A 16 0.43 -12.86 -12.29
N GLY A 17 1.14 -13.85 -11.73
CA GLY A 17 1.93 -14.81 -12.50
C GLY A 17 3.18 -14.20 -13.16
N THR A 18 3.58 -13.00 -12.75
CA THR A 18 4.81 -12.35 -13.23
C THR A 18 5.99 -12.79 -12.38
N LYS A 19 7.16 -12.95 -13.01
CA LYS A 19 8.39 -13.30 -12.32
C LYS A 19 8.78 -12.23 -11.30
N THR A 20 9.31 -12.66 -10.17
CA THR A 20 9.90 -11.81 -9.13
C THR A 20 11.04 -12.55 -8.43
N ILE A 21 11.80 -11.84 -7.60
CA ILE A 21 12.89 -12.40 -6.81
C ILE A 21 12.45 -12.71 -5.39
N GLU A 22 12.88 -13.86 -4.87
CA GLU A 22 12.81 -14.23 -3.46
C GLU A 22 14.23 -14.41 -2.92
N VAL A 23 14.52 -13.84 -1.76
CA VAL A 23 15.84 -13.89 -1.12
C VAL A 23 15.74 -14.60 0.21
N ASP A 24 16.67 -15.51 0.47
CA ASP A 24 16.94 -16.05 1.81
C ASP A 24 18.16 -15.34 2.39
N VAL A 25 18.05 -14.88 3.62
CA VAL A 25 19.18 -14.45 4.45
C VAL A 25 19.25 -15.38 5.66
N ILE A 26 20.39 -16.05 5.85
CA ILE A 26 20.64 -16.93 6.99
C ILE A 26 21.67 -16.28 7.89
N SER A 27 21.35 -16.16 9.18
CA SER A 27 22.26 -15.63 10.21
C SER A 27 22.69 -16.72 11.20
N ASP A 28 23.95 -16.67 11.63
CA ASP A 28 24.61 -17.62 12.53
C ASP A 28 24.42 -19.10 12.13
N ASN A 29 24.25 -19.36 10.82
CA ASN A 29 23.90 -20.68 10.25
C ASN A 29 22.60 -21.30 10.80
N GLN A 30 21.72 -20.51 11.39
CA GLN A 30 20.54 -21.00 12.10
C GLN A 30 19.25 -20.26 11.72
N TYR A 31 19.27 -18.93 11.73
CA TYR A 31 18.06 -18.13 11.61
C TYR A 31 17.84 -17.76 10.14
N LEU A 32 16.71 -18.18 9.56
CA LEU A 32 16.35 -17.89 8.17
C LEU A 32 15.31 -16.79 8.12
N GLY A 33 15.60 -15.68 7.44
CA GLY A 33 14.58 -14.76 6.93
C GLY A 33 14.39 -14.94 5.43
N ARG A 34 13.15 -14.77 4.94
CA ARG A 34 12.80 -15.01 3.54
C ARG A 34 11.72 -14.03 3.10
N THR A 35 11.97 -13.35 1.99
CA THR A 35 11.01 -12.40 1.44
C THR A 35 11.10 -12.37 -0.08
N SER A 36 9.95 -12.24 -0.73
CA SER A 36 9.86 -11.96 -2.15
C SER A 36 9.36 -10.54 -2.42
N ALA A 37 9.82 -9.96 -3.52
CA ALA A 37 9.49 -8.58 -3.87
C ALA A 37 8.11 -8.48 -4.54
N PRO A 38 7.23 -7.57 -4.09
CA PRO A 38 6.00 -7.25 -4.81
C PRO A 38 6.28 -6.31 -5.99
N SER A 39 5.30 -6.15 -6.88
CA SER A 39 5.38 -5.28 -8.08
C SER A 39 4.04 -4.59 -8.34
N GLY A 40 4.07 -3.33 -8.76
CA GLY A 40 2.87 -2.59 -9.16
C GLY A 40 2.45 -2.83 -10.61
N ALA A 41 1.17 -2.53 -10.92
CA ALA A 41 0.65 -2.43 -12.28
C ALA A 41 0.85 -1.01 -12.84
N SER A 42 0.58 0.00 -12.01
CA SER A 42 1.01 1.37 -12.22
C SER A 42 2.30 1.63 -11.42
N VAL A 43 3.19 2.44 -12.01
CA VAL A 43 4.48 2.81 -11.45
C VAL A 43 4.62 4.32 -11.58
N GLY A 44 4.70 5.01 -10.46
CA GLY A 44 4.93 6.45 -10.42
C GLY A 44 6.30 6.81 -11.02
N LYS A 45 6.37 7.99 -11.63
CA LYS A 45 7.54 8.48 -12.40
C LYS A 45 8.84 8.52 -11.60
N TYR A 46 8.74 8.70 -10.28
CA TYR A 46 9.88 8.86 -9.38
C TYR A 46 10.10 7.66 -8.44
N GLU A 47 9.43 6.53 -8.67
CA GLU A 47 9.64 5.28 -7.92
C GLU A 47 11.04 4.69 -8.17
N ALA A 48 11.50 3.87 -7.23
CA ALA A 48 12.59 2.92 -7.49
C ALA A 48 12.20 1.97 -8.64
N VAL A 49 13.15 1.71 -9.53
CA VAL A 49 12.97 0.75 -10.63
C VAL A 49 12.88 -0.65 -10.03
N SER A 50 11.79 -1.37 -10.30
CA SER A 50 11.58 -2.70 -9.69
C SER A 50 12.70 -3.69 -10.04
N PHE A 51 13.05 -3.81 -11.32
CA PHE A 51 14.10 -4.69 -11.83
C PHE A 51 14.84 -4.03 -13.01
N PRO A 52 16.14 -4.31 -13.21
CA PRO A 52 16.92 -3.77 -14.32
C PRO A 52 16.29 -4.17 -15.66
N GLU A 53 15.87 -3.19 -16.46
CA GLU A 53 15.14 -3.41 -17.72
C GLU A 53 13.90 -4.32 -17.57
N GLY A 54 13.34 -4.45 -16.36
CA GLY A 54 12.22 -5.35 -16.07
C GLY A 54 12.60 -6.82 -15.91
N ASP A 55 13.88 -7.17 -15.76
CA ASP A 55 14.38 -8.55 -15.66
C ASP A 55 14.82 -8.95 -14.23
N PRO A 56 14.02 -9.73 -13.49
CA PRO A 56 14.39 -10.26 -12.18
C PRO A 56 15.64 -11.17 -12.20
N GLU A 57 15.89 -11.85 -13.31
CA GLU A 57 17.04 -12.75 -13.47
C GLU A 57 18.37 -11.99 -13.42
N GLU A 58 18.40 -10.78 -13.98
CA GLU A 58 19.57 -9.91 -13.92
C GLU A 58 19.85 -9.47 -12.48
N SER A 59 18.81 -9.14 -11.71
CA SER A 59 18.94 -8.84 -10.27
C SER A 59 19.51 -10.03 -9.49
N LEU A 60 19.03 -11.24 -9.80
CA LEU A 60 19.54 -12.48 -9.19
C LEU A 60 21.02 -12.72 -9.55
N ARG A 61 21.42 -12.46 -10.81
CA ARG A 61 22.83 -12.56 -11.24
C ARG A 61 23.71 -11.62 -10.42
N ILE A 62 23.30 -10.36 -10.28
CA ILE A 62 24.01 -9.34 -9.50
C ILE A 62 24.10 -9.75 -8.02
N LEU A 63 23.02 -10.26 -7.42
CA LEU A 63 23.03 -10.78 -6.05
C LEU A 63 24.08 -11.89 -5.89
N ASN A 64 24.11 -12.86 -6.80
CA ASN A 64 25.03 -13.99 -6.72
C ASN A 64 26.50 -13.52 -6.79
N GLU A 65 26.80 -12.55 -7.66
CA GLU A 65 28.14 -11.97 -7.81
C GLU A 65 28.59 -11.17 -6.58
N ASN A 66 27.65 -10.58 -5.84
CA ASN A 66 27.94 -9.64 -4.76
C ASN A 66 27.62 -10.15 -3.34
N SER A 67 26.98 -11.31 -3.20
CA SER A 67 26.52 -11.89 -1.91
C SER A 67 27.58 -11.90 -0.81
N LYS A 68 28.85 -12.16 -1.16
CA LYS A 68 29.98 -12.18 -0.21
C LYS A 68 30.22 -10.83 0.49
N LYS A 69 29.79 -9.71 -0.10
CA LYS A 69 29.97 -8.36 0.48
C LYS A 69 29.12 -8.12 1.72
N PHE A 70 28.06 -8.91 1.92
CA PHE A 70 27.14 -8.79 3.04
C PHE A 70 27.44 -9.78 4.18
N LEU A 71 28.37 -10.71 3.98
CA LEU A 71 28.73 -11.68 5.02
C LEU A 71 29.36 -10.98 6.22
N GLU A 72 29.16 -11.55 7.41
CA GLU A 72 29.61 -11.01 8.70
C GLU A 72 28.92 -9.72 9.17
N PHE A 73 28.07 -9.09 8.35
CA PHE A 73 27.21 -8.01 8.82
C PHE A 73 26.21 -8.54 9.83
N GLU A 74 25.86 -7.72 10.83
CA GLU A 74 24.71 -8.03 11.68
C GLU A 74 23.44 -7.96 10.81
N SER A 75 22.55 -8.95 10.91
CA SER A 75 21.36 -8.98 10.07
C SER A 75 20.35 -7.87 10.38
N SER A 76 20.45 -7.28 11.57
CA SER A 76 19.72 -6.09 12.02
C SER A 76 20.36 -4.77 11.58
N ASP A 77 21.60 -4.76 11.06
CA ASP A 77 22.27 -3.55 10.59
C ASP A 77 21.77 -3.17 9.19
N LEU A 78 20.51 -2.74 9.18
CA LEU A 78 19.77 -2.38 7.99
C LEU A 78 20.46 -1.26 7.19
N LYS A 79 21.16 -0.36 7.88
CA LYS A 79 21.91 0.74 7.28
C LYS A 79 23.11 0.24 6.49
N SER A 80 23.96 -0.61 7.09
CA SER A 80 25.13 -1.14 6.38
C SER A 80 24.74 -1.99 5.17
N ILE A 81 23.63 -2.73 5.27
CA ILE A 81 23.07 -3.51 4.15
C ILE A 81 22.61 -2.57 3.03
N ASP A 82 21.85 -1.52 3.34
CA ASP A 82 21.36 -0.54 2.37
C ASP A 82 22.50 0.23 1.69
N GLU A 83 23.49 0.71 2.45
CA GLU A 83 24.67 1.40 1.92
C GLU A 83 25.47 0.49 0.96
N THR A 84 25.55 -0.81 1.27
CA THR A 84 26.21 -1.78 0.40
C THR A 84 25.42 -2.02 -0.89
N LEU A 85 24.09 -2.12 -0.82
CA LEU A 85 23.22 -2.21 -1.99
C LEU A 85 23.39 -0.97 -2.89
N LYS A 86 23.36 0.23 -2.31
CA LYS A 86 23.59 1.49 -3.04
C LYS A 86 24.98 1.58 -3.66
N ALA A 87 26.00 1.06 -3.00
CA ALA A 87 27.36 1.03 -3.54
C ALA A 87 27.52 0.09 -4.75
N ILE A 88 26.73 -0.99 -4.80
CA ILE A 88 26.66 -1.90 -5.95
C ILE A 88 25.88 -1.25 -7.10
N ASP A 89 24.77 -0.59 -6.79
CA ASP A 89 23.87 0.02 -7.78
C ASP A 89 24.44 1.30 -8.43
N GLN A 90 24.89 2.25 -7.60
CA GLN A 90 25.43 3.55 -8.01
C GLN A 90 24.45 4.41 -8.84
N THR A 91 23.15 4.19 -8.70
CA THR A 91 22.10 5.05 -9.26
C THR A 91 21.20 5.57 -8.14
N SER A 92 20.36 6.56 -8.43
CA SER A 92 19.47 7.16 -7.43
C SER A 92 18.17 6.38 -7.21
N ASN A 93 17.88 5.39 -8.05
CA ASN A 93 16.57 4.73 -8.12
C ASN A 93 16.68 3.20 -8.26
N TYR A 94 17.81 2.61 -7.88
CA TYR A 94 18.06 1.16 -7.95
C TYR A 94 17.98 0.56 -9.36
N SER A 95 18.21 1.35 -10.42
CA SER A 95 18.01 0.89 -11.80
C SER A 95 19.00 -0.16 -12.28
N LYS A 96 20.15 -0.35 -11.60
CA LYS A 96 21.11 -1.42 -11.95
C LYS A 96 20.89 -2.71 -11.18
N ILE A 97 20.52 -2.65 -9.90
CA ILE A 97 20.31 -3.88 -9.09
C ILE A 97 18.85 -4.30 -8.99
N GLY A 98 17.92 -3.37 -9.25
CA GLY A 98 16.49 -3.51 -8.99
C GLY A 98 16.12 -3.21 -7.53
N GLY A 99 15.18 -2.29 -7.33
CA GLY A 99 14.55 -2.04 -6.03
C GLY A 99 13.87 -3.29 -5.46
N GLY A 100 13.42 -4.22 -6.30
CA GLY A 100 12.91 -5.52 -5.85
C GLY A 100 13.98 -6.35 -5.12
N LEU A 101 15.24 -6.32 -5.57
CA LEU A 101 16.33 -6.99 -4.86
C LEU A 101 16.63 -6.29 -3.52
N ALA A 102 16.70 -4.96 -3.51
CA ALA A 102 16.95 -4.21 -2.30
C ALA A 102 15.85 -4.43 -1.24
N TYR A 103 14.59 -4.46 -1.66
CA TYR A 103 13.43 -4.80 -0.86
C TYR A 103 13.59 -6.19 -0.23
N ALA A 104 13.82 -7.22 -1.06
CA ALA A 104 13.87 -8.60 -0.60
C ALA A 104 15.06 -8.85 0.35
N MET A 105 16.23 -8.29 0.04
CA MET A 105 17.42 -8.38 0.89
C MET A 105 17.21 -7.75 2.26
N THR A 106 16.69 -6.52 2.29
CA THR A 106 16.57 -5.77 3.55
C THR A 106 15.53 -6.36 4.50
N ILE A 107 14.37 -6.78 3.98
CA ILE A 107 13.31 -7.38 4.81
C ILE A 107 13.71 -8.78 5.26
N SER A 108 14.29 -9.62 4.38
CA SER A 108 14.77 -10.96 4.76
C SER A 108 15.84 -10.88 5.84
N SER A 109 16.71 -9.86 5.80
CA SER A 109 17.72 -9.65 6.84
C SER A 109 17.08 -9.30 8.20
N MET A 110 16.13 -8.37 8.21
CA MET A 110 15.41 -8.02 9.45
C MET A 110 14.57 -9.18 9.98
N GLU A 111 13.98 -10.00 9.11
CA GLU A 111 13.25 -11.20 9.53
C GLU A 111 14.21 -12.23 10.16
N SER A 112 15.38 -12.46 9.57
CA SER A 112 16.43 -13.29 10.17
C SER A 112 16.85 -12.77 11.54
N ALA A 113 17.05 -11.46 11.67
CA ALA A 113 17.39 -10.80 12.93
C ALA A 113 16.30 -11.00 14.00
N SER A 114 15.03 -10.84 13.62
CA SER A 114 13.88 -11.01 14.55
C SER A 114 13.85 -12.41 15.16
N LYS A 115 14.08 -13.44 14.33
CA LYS A 115 14.17 -14.84 14.76
C LYS A 115 15.38 -15.10 15.65
N ALA A 116 16.52 -14.44 15.38
CA ALA A 116 17.72 -14.59 16.18
C ALA A 116 17.57 -14.05 17.61
N VAL A 117 16.78 -12.98 17.79
CA VAL A 117 16.52 -12.39 19.12
C VAL A 117 15.21 -12.87 19.75
N GLY A 118 14.44 -13.71 19.06
CA GLY A 118 13.17 -14.25 19.54
C GLY A 118 12.06 -13.20 19.69
N LYS A 119 12.07 -12.17 18.85
CA LYS A 119 11.07 -11.08 18.83
C LYS A 119 10.31 -11.04 17.51
N GLN A 120 9.16 -10.37 17.50
CA GLN A 120 8.43 -10.09 16.27
C GLN A 120 9.15 -9.02 15.42
N LEU A 121 8.96 -9.06 14.11
CA LEU A 121 9.62 -8.14 13.18
C LEU A 121 9.27 -6.68 13.48
N PHE A 122 8.02 -6.38 13.85
CA PHE A 122 7.61 -5.01 14.18
C PHE A 122 8.39 -4.40 15.36
N GLU A 123 8.81 -5.22 16.31
CA GLU A 123 9.60 -4.79 17.49
C GLU A 123 11.01 -4.33 17.09
N LEU A 124 11.55 -4.86 15.98
CA LEU A 124 12.87 -4.47 15.47
C LEU A 124 12.79 -3.23 14.56
N ILE A 125 11.61 -2.91 14.02
CA ILE A 125 11.44 -1.76 13.12
C ILE A 125 11.47 -0.45 13.90
N SER A 126 10.80 -0.41 15.04
CA SER A 126 10.79 0.75 15.93
C SER A 126 10.54 0.28 17.34
N GLU A 127 11.34 0.76 18.30
CA GLU A 127 11.04 0.62 19.72
C GLU A 127 10.01 1.70 20.08
N GLN A 128 8.76 1.29 20.28
CA GLN A 128 7.66 2.17 20.68
C GLN A 128 7.18 1.78 22.07
N ASP A 129 6.74 2.77 22.85
CA ASP A 129 6.13 2.52 24.16
C ASP A 129 4.79 1.77 24.03
N GLU A 130 4.09 1.97 22.92
CA GLU A 130 2.78 1.39 22.66
C GLU A 130 2.57 1.15 21.16
N TYR A 131 2.31 -0.11 20.79
CA TYR A 131 1.92 -0.46 19.42
C TYR A 131 0.40 -0.52 19.31
N ARG A 132 -0.16 -0.12 18.15
CA ARG A 132 -1.59 -0.28 17.83
C ARG A 132 -1.78 -0.95 16.48
N PHE A 133 -2.91 -1.64 16.30
CA PHE A 133 -3.25 -2.25 15.02
C PHE A 133 -3.65 -1.17 14.00
N PRO A 134 -2.99 -1.09 12.83
CA PRO A 134 -3.50 -0.25 11.75
C PRO A 134 -4.88 -0.75 11.31
N ILE A 135 -5.80 0.16 11.00
CA ILE A 135 -7.14 -0.21 10.52
C ILE A 135 -7.01 -0.76 9.09
N PRO A 136 -7.45 -2.01 8.82
CA PRO A 136 -7.43 -2.55 7.47
C PRO A 136 -8.37 -1.75 6.57
N ILE A 137 -7.82 -1.25 5.47
CA ILE A 137 -8.57 -0.64 4.37
C ILE A 137 -8.33 -1.47 3.12
N GLY A 138 -9.39 -1.76 2.36
CA GLY A 138 -9.24 -2.64 1.20
C GLY A 138 -10.28 -2.43 0.13
N ASN A 139 -9.86 -2.67 -1.11
CA ASN A 139 -10.68 -2.53 -2.30
C ASN A 139 -11.85 -3.54 -2.30
N ILE A 140 -13.08 -3.00 -2.39
CA ILE A 140 -14.31 -3.78 -2.55
C ILE A 140 -14.93 -3.62 -3.95
N LEU A 141 -14.62 -2.54 -4.66
CA LEU A 141 -15.06 -2.28 -6.02
C LEU A 141 -13.94 -1.60 -6.81
N GLY A 142 -13.51 -2.24 -7.89
CA GLY A 142 -12.46 -1.72 -8.78
C GLY A 142 -13.02 -1.09 -10.05
N GLY A 143 -12.38 0.00 -10.48
CA GLY A 143 -12.56 0.69 -11.75
C GLY A 143 -11.21 1.04 -12.38
N GLY A 144 -11.16 2.08 -13.20
CA GLY A 144 -9.93 2.59 -13.80
C GLY A 144 -9.10 1.52 -14.50
N VAL A 145 -7.78 1.57 -14.32
CA VAL A 145 -6.83 0.59 -14.88
C VAL A 145 -6.87 -0.78 -14.19
N HIS A 146 -7.48 -0.87 -13.00
CA HIS A 146 -7.62 -2.10 -12.23
C HIS A 146 -8.79 -2.98 -12.71
N ALA A 147 -9.67 -2.44 -13.56
CA ALA A 147 -10.85 -3.13 -14.04
C ALA A 147 -11.13 -2.90 -15.53
N GLY A 148 -11.84 -3.86 -16.13
CA GLY A 148 -12.13 -3.87 -17.57
C GLY A 148 -13.11 -2.79 -18.04
N PRO A 149 -13.35 -2.72 -19.35
CA PRO A 149 -14.26 -1.74 -19.94
C PRO A 149 -15.66 -1.76 -19.32
N GLY A 150 -16.24 -0.58 -19.12
CA GLY A 150 -17.58 -0.39 -18.58
C GLY A 150 -17.67 -0.38 -17.05
N THR A 151 -16.57 -0.62 -16.35
CA THR A 151 -16.46 -0.33 -14.91
C THR A 151 -16.23 1.17 -14.67
N PRO A 152 -16.31 1.68 -13.43
CA PRO A 152 -16.09 3.09 -13.13
C PRO A 152 -14.73 3.60 -13.61
N ASP A 153 -14.57 4.91 -13.77
CA ASP A 153 -13.28 5.53 -14.01
C ASP A 153 -12.46 5.63 -12.72
N ILE A 154 -13.11 5.89 -11.57
CA ILE A 154 -12.48 5.86 -10.24
C ILE A 154 -11.83 4.49 -10.03
N GLN A 155 -10.57 4.47 -9.60
CA GLN A 155 -9.77 3.26 -9.58
C GLN A 155 -10.18 2.28 -8.48
N GLU A 156 -10.35 2.76 -7.23
CA GLU A 156 -10.78 1.89 -6.14
C GLU A 156 -11.80 2.56 -5.21
N ILE A 157 -12.85 1.82 -4.87
CA ILE A 157 -13.71 2.12 -3.73
C ILE A 157 -13.36 1.12 -2.64
N LEU A 158 -12.94 1.67 -1.50
CA LEU A 158 -12.37 0.95 -0.39
C LEU A 158 -13.37 0.86 0.76
N ILE A 159 -13.24 -0.17 1.59
CA ILE A 159 -13.94 -0.27 2.88
C ILE A 159 -12.95 -0.31 4.02
N SER A 160 -13.32 0.32 5.14
CA SER A 160 -12.66 0.19 6.43
C SER A 160 -13.70 0.21 7.56
N ALA A 161 -13.31 -0.29 8.72
CA ALA A 161 -14.17 -0.38 9.91
C ALA A 161 -13.52 0.36 11.10
N PRO A 162 -13.45 1.71 11.09
CA PRO A 162 -12.83 2.49 12.17
C PRO A 162 -13.55 2.35 13.51
N GLY A 163 -14.83 1.96 13.53
CA GLY A 163 -15.58 1.71 14.76
C GLY A 163 -15.33 0.34 15.38
N ALA A 164 -14.51 -0.52 14.76
CA ALA A 164 -14.19 -1.84 15.29
C ALA A 164 -13.30 -1.74 16.53
N LYS A 165 -13.56 -2.59 17.54
CA LYS A 165 -12.79 -2.62 18.78
C LYS A 165 -11.58 -3.55 18.71
N THR A 166 -11.61 -4.49 17.79
CA THR A 166 -10.56 -5.49 17.59
C THR A 166 -10.22 -5.61 16.12
N ILE A 167 -8.98 -6.03 15.84
CA ILE A 167 -8.52 -6.23 14.46
C ILE A 167 -9.33 -7.32 13.75
N LYS A 168 -9.75 -8.35 14.49
CA LYS A 168 -10.63 -9.40 13.98
C LYS A 168 -11.99 -8.85 13.56
N ASP A 169 -12.62 -8.01 14.37
CA ASP A 169 -13.91 -7.38 14.03
C ASP A 169 -13.77 -6.48 12.80
N ALA A 170 -12.66 -5.75 12.68
CA ALA A 170 -12.40 -4.89 11.53
C ALA A 170 -12.31 -5.72 10.23
N ILE A 171 -11.52 -6.80 10.25
CA ILE A 171 -11.34 -7.71 9.12
C ILE A 171 -12.66 -8.39 8.74
N GLU A 172 -13.39 -8.95 9.71
CA GLU A 172 -14.67 -9.62 9.46
C GLU A 172 -15.73 -8.64 8.93
N THR A 173 -15.71 -7.39 9.37
CA THR A 173 -16.60 -6.35 8.86
C THR A 173 -16.33 -6.07 7.39
N ASN A 174 -15.06 -5.89 7.00
CA ASN A 174 -14.67 -5.71 5.59
C ASN A 174 -15.09 -6.91 4.73
N PHE A 175 -14.94 -8.15 5.22
CA PHE A 175 -15.40 -9.36 4.52
C PHE A 175 -16.92 -9.40 4.34
N LYS A 176 -17.69 -9.02 5.37
CA LYS A 176 -19.15 -8.98 5.29
C LYS A 176 -19.61 -7.95 4.25
N VAL A 177 -19.03 -6.75 4.25
CA VAL A 177 -19.36 -5.70 3.29
C VAL A 177 -18.99 -6.13 1.87
N HIS A 178 -17.80 -6.70 1.65
CA HIS A 178 -17.39 -7.23 0.34
C HIS A 178 -18.37 -8.28 -0.20
N LYS A 179 -18.79 -9.22 0.66
CA LYS A 179 -19.78 -10.25 0.29
C LYS A 179 -21.16 -9.65 0.00
N GLU A 180 -21.62 -8.71 0.81
CA GLU A 180 -22.92 -8.07 0.60
C GLU A 180 -22.93 -7.22 -0.66
N LEU A 181 -21.85 -6.52 -0.97
CA LEU A 181 -21.73 -5.74 -2.20
C LEU A 181 -21.97 -6.60 -3.44
N ARG A 182 -21.44 -7.83 -3.47
CA ARG A 182 -21.77 -8.79 -4.55
C ARG A 182 -23.27 -9.00 -4.69
N ASN A 183 -23.99 -9.23 -3.58
CA ASN A 183 -25.43 -9.44 -3.60
C ASN A 183 -26.18 -8.21 -4.11
N VAL A 184 -25.74 -7.01 -3.73
CA VAL A 184 -26.32 -5.74 -4.18
C VAL A 184 -26.10 -5.53 -5.69
N ILE A 185 -24.90 -5.86 -6.18
CA ILE A 185 -24.58 -5.83 -7.61
C ILE A 185 -25.44 -6.83 -8.38
N GLU A 186 -25.50 -8.10 -7.98
CA GLU A 186 -26.28 -9.14 -8.68
C GLU A 186 -27.79 -8.83 -8.73
N LYS A 187 -28.32 -8.11 -7.72
CA LYS A 187 -29.70 -7.62 -7.73
C LYS A 187 -29.93 -6.49 -8.75
N THR A 188 -28.92 -5.65 -8.96
CA THR A 188 -29.00 -4.48 -9.87
C THR A 188 -28.68 -4.88 -11.31
N ASP A 189 -27.71 -5.77 -11.49
CA ASP A 189 -27.29 -6.35 -12.76
C ASP A 189 -27.25 -7.89 -12.64
N PRO A 190 -28.34 -8.59 -13.00
CA PRO A 190 -28.38 -10.05 -13.00
C PRO A 190 -27.41 -10.71 -13.99
N SER A 191 -26.78 -9.94 -14.90
CA SER A 191 -25.78 -10.44 -15.84
C SER A 191 -24.35 -10.38 -15.29
N PHE A 192 -24.16 -9.82 -14.08
CA PHE A 192 -22.85 -9.72 -13.46
C PHE A 192 -22.20 -11.09 -13.27
N THR A 193 -20.99 -11.24 -13.82
CA THR A 193 -20.28 -12.52 -13.88
C THR A 193 -19.46 -12.83 -12.63
N ASN A 194 -19.50 -11.98 -11.60
CA ASN A 194 -18.64 -12.04 -10.42
C ASN A 194 -17.15 -11.85 -10.74
N GLY A 195 -16.85 -11.07 -11.78
CA GLY A 195 -15.50 -10.63 -12.11
C GLY A 195 -14.89 -9.77 -10.99
N ARG A 196 -13.59 -9.96 -10.76
CA ARG A 196 -12.78 -9.22 -9.77
C ARG A 196 -11.45 -8.77 -10.38
N GLY A 197 -10.91 -7.66 -9.87
CA GLY A 197 -9.56 -7.18 -10.20
C GLY A 197 -8.44 -7.84 -9.38
N ASP A 198 -7.21 -7.36 -9.55
CA ASP A 198 -6.00 -7.90 -8.91
C ASP A 198 -6.03 -7.80 -7.37
N GLU A 199 -6.74 -6.81 -6.82
CA GLU A 199 -6.93 -6.58 -5.38
C GLU A 199 -8.15 -7.30 -4.78
N GLY A 200 -8.91 -8.00 -5.62
CA GLY A 200 -10.09 -8.77 -5.22
C GLY A 200 -11.39 -7.97 -5.11
N GLY A 201 -11.38 -6.68 -5.43
CA GLY A 201 -12.58 -5.85 -5.56
C GLY A 201 -13.48 -6.31 -6.72
N TRP A 202 -14.79 -6.19 -6.58
CA TRP A 202 -15.74 -6.51 -7.65
C TRP A 202 -15.61 -5.51 -8.80
N ALA A 203 -15.81 -5.97 -10.03
CA ALA A 203 -15.68 -5.14 -11.24
C ALA A 203 -17.02 -5.04 -12.00
N PRO A 204 -18.08 -4.45 -11.43
CA PRO A 204 -19.39 -4.35 -12.07
C PRO A 204 -19.42 -3.28 -13.16
N LYS A 205 -20.27 -3.48 -14.16
CA LYS A 205 -20.51 -2.47 -15.19
C LYS A 205 -21.37 -1.33 -14.64
N CYS A 206 -20.76 -0.20 -14.31
CA CYS A 206 -21.44 0.98 -13.77
C CYS A 206 -20.55 2.22 -13.87
N ASP A 207 -21.15 3.41 -13.70
CA ASP A 207 -20.42 4.67 -13.58
C ASP A 207 -19.95 4.93 -12.13
N ASN A 208 -19.22 6.03 -11.94
CA ASN A 208 -18.64 6.42 -10.66
C ASN A 208 -19.68 6.62 -9.55
N GLU A 209 -20.76 7.34 -9.83
CA GLU A 209 -21.78 7.62 -8.83
C GLU A 209 -22.49 6.34 -8.41
N LYS A 210 -22.87 5.51 -9.38
CA LYS A 210 -23.56 4.27 -9.12
C LYS A 210 -22.69 3.30 -8.33
N ALA A 211 -21.39 3.24 -8.61
CA ALA A 211 -20.47 2.39 -7.86
C ALA A 211 -20.40 2.77 -6.38
N LEU A 212 -20.32 4.07 -6.06
CA LEU A 212 -20.34 4.58 -4.69
C LEU A 212 -21.67 4.29 -4.00
N GLU A 213 -22.81 4.47 -4.70
CA GLU A 213 -24.13 4.11 -4.18
C GLU A 213 -24.23 2.63 -3.82
N LEU A 214 -23.78 1.72 -4.70
CA LEU A 214 -23.82 0.28 -4.45
C LEU A 214 -22.98 -0.09 -3.22
N CYS A 215 -21.82 0.53 -3.05
CA CYS A 215 -20.96 0.32 -1.88
C CYS A 215 -21.60 0.85 -0.58
N ALA A 216 -22.21 2.04 -0.63
CA ALA A 216 -22.96 2.60 0.49
C ALA A 216 -24.15 1.73 0.88
N MET A 217 -24.96 1.31 -0.10
CA MET A 217 -26.09 0.40 0.10
C MET A 217 -25.67 -0.93 0.73
N ALA A 218 -24.51 -1.49 0.34
CA ALA A 218 -24.01 -2.71 0.94
C ALA A 218 -23.69 -2.53 2.44
N CYS A 219 -23.15 -1.38 2.83
CA CYS A 219 -22.91 -1.04 4.24
C CYS A 219 -24.24 -0.89 5.02
N GLU A 220 -25.20 -0.17 4.43
CA GLU A 220 -26.51 0.10 5.03
C GLU A 220 -27.36 -1.17 5.18
N ASN A 221 -27.34 -2.08 4.20
CA ASN A 221 -28.03 -3.38 4.26
C ASN A 221 -27.54 -4.25 5.44
N LEU A 222 -26.28 -4.09 5.84
CA LEU A 222 -25.69 -4.76 6.99
C LEU A 222 -25.94 -4.01 8.31
N GLY A 223 -26.62 -2.87 8.27
CA GLY A 223 -26.98 -2.06 9.43
C GLY A 223 -25.87 -1.14 9.94
N TYR A 224 -24.83 -0.89 9.14
CA TYR A 224 -23.75 0.02 9.52
C TYR A 224 -24.07 1.47 9.14
N THR A 225 -23.58 2.43 9.94
CA THR A 225 -23.65 3.86 9.58
C THR A 225 -22.31 4.31 9.00
N LEU A 226 -22.35 4.90 7.80
CA LEU A 226 -21.17 5.48 7.17
C LEU A 226 -20.57 6.65 7.97
N GLY A 227 -19.25 6.67 8.06
CA GLY A 227 -18.47 7.67 8.81
C GLY A 227 -18.46 7.43 10.32
N LYS A 228 -18.95 6.27 10.80
CA LYS A 228 -18.97 5.91 12.21
C LYS A 228 -18.50 4.47 12.44
N GLU A 229 -19.35 3.48 12.22
CA GLU A 229 -18.97 2.07 12.36
C GLU A 229 -18.06 1.62 11.21
N VAL A 230 -18.42 2.02 9.99
CA VAL A 230 -17.66 1.77 8.77
C VAL A 230 -17.47 3.05 7.99
N SER A 231 -16.45 3.10 7.14
CA SER A 231 -16.25 4.19 6.20
C SER A 231 -15.82 3.65 4.85
N LEU A 232 -16.37 4.27 3.81
CA LEU A 232 -15.77 4.16 2.48
C LEU A 232 -14.48 4.98 2.44
N GLY A 233 -13.56 4.57 1.58
CA GLY A 233 -12.43 5.35 1.11
C GLY A 233 -12.40 5.31 -0.41
N VAL A 234 -11.73 6.28 -1.03
CA VAL A 234 -11.61 6.31 -2.50
C VAL A 234 -10.16 6.55 -2.87
N ASP A 235 -9.65 5.68 -3.75
CA ASP A 235 -8.45 5.91 -4.53
C ASP A 235 -8.89 6.38 -5.92
N PHE A 236 -8.73 7.68 -6.17
CA PHE A 236 -9.15 8.28 -7.43
C PHE A 236 -8.15 8.00 -8.55
N ALA A 237 -6.86 7.87 -8.21
CA ALA A 237 -5.75 7.76 -9.14
C ALA A 237 -5.85 8.77 -10.31
N SER A 238 -6.14 10.03 -9.99
CA SER A 238 -6.59 11.05 -10.95
C SER A 238 -5.57 11.39 -12.03
N SER A 239 -4.29 11.06 -11.79
CA SER A 239 -3.24 11.13 -12.80
C SER A 239 -3.57 10.29 -14.05
N THR A 240 -4.29 9.18 -13.90
CA THR A 240 -4.72 8.34 -15.04
C THR A 240 -5.86 8.97 -15.86
N GLN A 241 -6.58 9.94 -15.30
CA GLN A 241 -7.59 10.73 -15.99
C GLN A 241 -7.01 12.05 -16.55
N TRP A 242 -5.81 12.45 -16.15
CA TRP A 242 -5.23 13.71 -16.58
C TRP A 242 -4.82 13.67 -18.06
N ASN A 243 -5.32 14.63 -18.84
CA ASN A 243 -4.92 14.82 -20.23
C ASN A 243 -4.00 16.04 -20.35
N GLU A 244 -2.73 15.79 -20.64
CA GLU A 244 -1.69 16.84 -20.72
C GLU A 244 -1.94 17.88 -21.82
N GLU A 245 -2.52 17.49 -22.95
CA GLU A 245 -2.78 18.42 -24.07
C GLU A 245 -3.95 19.36 -23.79
N LYS A 246 -4.98 18.87 -23.09
CA LYS A 246 -6.18 19.63 -22.74
C LYS A 246 -6.03 20.40 -21.43
N HIS A 247 -5.13 19.96 -20.54
CA HIS A 247 -5.07 20.35 -19.14
C HIS A 247 -6.42 20.13 -18.41
N LEU A 248 -7.04 18.98 -18.67
CA LEU A 248 -8.31 18.56 -18.08
C LEU A 248 -8.23 17.12 -17.57
N TYR A 249 -9.02 16.80 -16.54
CA TYR A 249 -9.30 15.43 -16.15
C TYR A 249 -10.42 14.87 -17.02
N VAL A 250 -10.14 13.81 -17.78
CA VAL A 250 -11.06 13.19 -18.72
C VAL A 250 -11.55 11.86 -18.13
N TYR A 251 -12.82 11.82 -17.74
CA TYR A 251 -13.50 10.63 -17.26
C TYR A 251 -14.20 9.97 -18.44
N GLU A 252 -13.45 9.23 -19.26
CA GLU A 252 -13.92 8.69 -20.54
C GLU A 252 -15.14 7.77 -20.40
N ARG A 253 -15.20 6.95 -19.35
CA ARG A 253 -16.29 5.97 -19.18
C ARG A 253 -17.57 6.64 -18.70
N ALA A 254 -17.46 7.63 -17.82
CA ALA A 254 -18.57 8.45 -17.36
C ALA A 254 -18.95 9.57 -18.36
N GLY A 255 -18.08 9.89 -19.33
CA GLY A 255 -18.36 10.83 -20.41
C GLY A 255 -18.33 12.31 -20.03
N PHE A 256 -17.51 12.70 -19.04
CA PHE A 256 -17.35 14.09 -18.63
C PHE A 256 -15.87 14.51 -18.49
N GLU A 257 -15.63 15.82 -18.47
CA GLU A 257 -14.31 16.42 -18.29
C GLU A 257 -14.36 17.48 -17.18
N ASN A 258 -13.31 17.53 -16.35
CA ASN A 258 -13.14 18.49 -15.28
C ASN A 258 -11.91 19.38 -15.53
N THR A 259 -12.05 20.68 -15.29
CA THR A 259 -10.89 21.54 -15.00
C THR A 259 -10.34 21.19 -13.61
N PRO A 260 -9.12 21.63 -13.25
CA PRO A 260 -8.60 21.46 -11.89
C PRO A 260 -9.57 21.91 -10.79
N GLU A 261 -10.24 23.04 -10.95
CA GLU A 261 -11.21 23.54 -9.96
C GLU A 261 -12.43 22.62 -9.86
N LYS A 262 -12.96 22.17 -11.00
CA LYS A 262 -14.09 21.21 -11.02
C LYS A 262 -13.69 19.85 -10.47
N GLN A 263 -12.43 19.45 -10.60
CA GLN A 263 -11.93 18.21 -10.03
C GLN A 263 -11.94 18.27 -8.50
N ILE A 264 -11.49 19.40 -7.93
CA ILE A 264 -11.56 19.64 -6.48
C ILE A 264 -13.02 19.61 -6.01
N GLU A 265 -13.95 20.25 -6.73
CA GLU A 265 -15.38 20.23 -6.41
C GLU A 265 -15.98 18.82 -6.50
N PHE A 266 -15.62 18.05 -7.53
CA PHE A 266 -16.04 16.67 -7.71
C PHE A 266 -15.60 15.79 -6.54
N VAL A 267 -14.32 15.83 -6.19
CA VAL A 267 -13.75 15.09 -5.05
C VAL A 267 -14.41 15.54 -3.74
N ALA A 268 -14.54 16.84 -3.52
CA ALA A 268 -15.17 17.41 -2.32
C ALA A 268 -16.59 16.89 -2.15
N SER A 269 -17.38 16.85 -3.23
CA SER A 269 -18.76 16.35 -3.20
C SER A 269 -18.84 14.89 -2.78
N ILE A 270 -17.88 14.05 -3.20
CA ILE A 270 -17.81 12.63 -2.83
C ILE A 270 -17.41 12.49 -1.36
N ILE A 271 -16.39 13.24 -0.90
CA ILE A 271 -15.96 13.24 0.51
C ILE A 271 -17.13 13.59 1.42
N GLU A 272 -17.90 14.64 1.10
CA GLU A 272 -19.04 15.08 1.90
C GLU A 272 -20.22 14.10 1.84
N LYS A 273 -20.63 13.69 0.62
CA LYS A 273 -21.80 12.82 0.41
C LYS A 273 -21.63 11.47 1.10
N TYR A 274 -20.44 10.89 1.04
CA TYR A 274 -20.16 9.55 1.57
C TYR A 274 -19.38 9.56 2.89
N LYS A 275 -19.10 10.75 3.45
CA LYS A 275 -18.37 10.94 4.71
C LYS A 275 -17.03 10.21 4.73
N LEU A 276 -16.25 10.36 3.65
CA LEU A 276 -14.99 9.65 3.49
C LEU A 276 -14.00 10.07 4.59
N ILE A 277 -13.40 9.09 5.25
CA ILE A 277 -12.24 9.29 6.13
C ILE A 277 -10.91 9.20 5.39
N TYR A 278 -10.93 8.73 4.13
CA TYR A 278 -9.76 8.45 3.31
C TYR A 278 -10.04 8.81 1.84
N ALA A 279 -9.19 9.66 1.26
CA ALA A 279 -9.20 10.01 -0.15
C ALA A 279 -7.75 10.07 -0.66
N GLU A 280 -7.44 9.29 -1.69
CA GLU A 280 -6.09 9.10 -2.24
C GLU A 280 -6.02 9.59 -3.69
N ASP A 281 -4.94 10.31 -4.01
CA ASP A 281 -4.62 10.83 -5.35
C ASP A 281 -5.81 11.45 -6.10
N ALA A 282 -6.47 12.37 -5.41
CA ALA A 282 -7.66 13.09 -5.86
C ALA A 282 -7.44 14.04 -7.04
N VAL A 283 -6.18 14.37 -7.35
CA VAL A 283 -5.74 15.23 -8.45
C VAL A 283 -4.44 14.67 -9.04
N HIS A 284 -3.94 15.28 -10.11
CA HIS A 284 -2.72 14.90 -10.80
C HIS A 284 -1.49 14.91 -9.86
N GLU A 285 -0.54 13.98 -10.07
CA GLU A 285 0.65 13.77 -9.22
C GLU A 285 1.56 15.01 -9.06
N GLU A 286 1.52 15.98 -9.98
CA GLU A 286 2.28 17.24 -9.87
C GLU A 286 1.44 18.42 -9.35
N ALA A 287 0.15 18.26 -9.08
CA ALA A 287 -0.78 19.30 -8.65
C ALA A 287 -0.81 19.51 -7.12
N PHE A 288 0.36 19.82 -6.54
CA PHE A 288 0.54 20.07 -5.11
C PHE A 288 -0.42 21.14 -4.54
N GLY A 289 -0.71 22.19 -5.31
CA GLY A 289 -1.60 23.28 -4.90
C GLY A 289 -3.06 22.83 -4.75
N ASP A 290 -3.56 22.06 -5.71
CA ASP A 290 -4.94 21.57 -5.73
C ASP A 290 -5.19 20.59 -4.57
N MET A 291 -4.22 19.71 -4.28
CA MET A 291 -4.30 18.87 -3.08
C MET A 291 -4.29 19.70 -1.78
N SER A 292 -3.53 20.79 -1.71
CA SER A 292 -3.49 21.68 -0.54
C SER A 292 -4.85 22.32 -0.25
N GLU A 293 -5.62 22.63 -1.31
CA GLU A 293 -7.00 23.08 -1.18
C GLU A 293 -7.89 21.99 -0.56
N LEU A 294 -7.76 20.73 -1.00
CA LEU A 294 -8.50 19.60 -0.42
C LEU A 294 -8.13 19.36 1.05
N VAL A 295 -6.84 19.40 1.41
CA VAL A 295 -6.39 19.30 2.81
C VAL A 295 -7.01 20.40 3.67
N SER A 296 -7.05 21.63 3.14
CA SER A 296 -7.62 22.79 3.85
C SER A 296 -9.13 22.67 4.03
N LYS A 297 -9.85 22.14 3.05
CA LYS A 297 -11.30 21.91 3.11
C LYS A 297 -11.67 20.75 4.03
N PHE A 298 -10.86 19.68 4.04
CA PHE A 298 -11.15 18.43 4.75
C PHE A 298 -10.04 18.01 5.72
N PRO A 299 -9.75 18.82 6.76
CA PRO A 299 -8.63 18.55 7.68
C PRO A 299 -8.79 17.26 8.49
N LYS A 300 -10.01 16.71 8.57
CA LYS A 300 -10.33 15.45 9.27
C LYS A 300 -10.30 14.22 8.36
N THR A 301 -10.30 14.41 7.04
CA THR A 301 -10.16 13.32 6.08
C THR A 301 -8.67 13.13 5.80
N MET A 302 -8.23 11.87 5.71
CA MET A 302 -6.87 11.56 5.24
C MET A 302 -6.80 11.81 3.73
N ILE A 303 -6.35 13.01 3.37
CA ILE A 303 -6.00 13.39 2.01
C ILE A 303 -4.59 12.86 1.76
N THR A 304 -4.55 11.74 1.05
CA THR A 304 -3.42 10.82 0.99
C THR A 304 -2.71 10.95 -0.35
N GLY A 305 -1.39 11.14 -0.33
CA GLY A 305 -0.57 11.07 -1.54
C GLY A 305 0.06 9.68 -1.72
N ASP A 306 -0.23 9.03 -2.84
CA ASP A 306 0.45 7.82 -3.32
C ASP A 306 1.42 8.18 -4.45
N ASP A 307 0.94 8.39 -5.68
CA ASP A 307 1.72 8.87 -6.82
C ASP A 307 2.30 10.27 -6.56
N LEU A 308 1.60 11.10 -5.77
CA LEU A 308 2.10 12.42 -5.35
C LEU A 308 3.44 12.32 -4.58
N THR A 309 3.65 11.25 -3.82
CA THR A 309 4.82 11.13 -2.91
C THR A 309 5.76 9.98 -3.25
N VAL A 310 5.28 8.93 -3.93
CA VAL A 310 5.98 7.71 -4.34
C VAL A 310 6.88 7.10 -3.26
N THR A 311 6.49 7.20 -1.99
CA THR A 311 7.31 6.82 -0.84
C THR A 311 8.74 7.42 -0.88
N ASN A 312 8.89 8.63 -1.43
CA ASN A 312 10.16 9.34 -1.55
C ASN A 312 10.25 10.47 -0.53
N LYS A 313 11.25 10.40 0.36
CA LYS A 313 11.37 11.34 1.49
C LYS A 313 11.56 12.79 1.09
N ASP A 314 12.18 13.07 -0.05
CA ASP A 314 12.42 14.44 -0.50
C ASP A 314 11.19 15.02 -1.22
N ILE A 315 10.43 14.19 -1.92
CA ILE A 315 9.11 14.57 -2.46
C ILE A 315 8.11 14.81 -1.32
N LEU A 316 8.13 13.96 -0.27
CA LEU A 316 7.30 14.16 0.91
C LEU A 316 7.59 15.50 1.59
N LYS A 317 8.86 15.89 1.76
CA LYS A 317 9.21 17.22 2.30
C LYS A 317 8.60 18.34 1.46
N LYS A 318 8.67 18.24 0.13
CA LYS A 318 8.02 19.21 -0.76
C LYS A 318 6.50 19.22 -0.56
N ALA A 319 5.85 18.07 -0.44
CA ALA A 319 4.42 17.98 -0.17
C ALA A 319 4.04 18.65 1.16
N ILE A 320 4.84 18.41 2.21
CA ILE A 320 4.67 19.03 3.54
C ILE A 320 4.81 20.55 3.45
N GLU A 321 5.84 21.07 2.78
CA GLU A 321 6.07 22.51 2.59
C GLU A 321 4.88 23.19 1.90
N ASN A 322 4.25 22.50 0.95
CA ASN A 322 3.06 22.98 0.23
C ASN A 322 1.73 22.66 0.94
N LYS A 323 1.77 21.95 2.07
CA LYS A 323 0.60 21.42 2.79
C LYS A 323 -0.32 20.59 1.90
N SER A 324 0.27 19.85 0.97
CA SER A 324 -0.44 19.09 -0.08
C SER A 324 -0.97 17.75 0.38
N CYS A 325 -0.62 17.28 1.57
CA CYS A 325 -1.23 16.09 2.14
C CYS A 325 -1.19 16.14 3.66
N ASN A 326 -2.09 15.41 4.31
CA ASN A 326 -2.05 15.13 5.74
C ASN A 326 -1.87 13.63 6.02
N ALA A 327 -1.76 12.83 4.96
CA ALA A 327 -1.50 11.41 4.97
C ALA A 327 -0.67 11.00 3.74
N ALA A 328 0.08 9.91 3.82
CA ALA A 328 0.86 9.38 2.70
C ALA A 328 0.89 7.85 2.68
N ILE A 329 0.92 7.29 1.48
CA ILE A 329 1.13 5.86 1.29
C ILE A 329 2.61 5.52 1.56
N LEU A 330 2.83 4.44 2.31
CA LEU A 330 4.13 3.81 2.51
C LEU A 330 4.17 2.47 1.75
N LYS A 331 4.82 2.45 0.59
CA LYS A 331 5.13 1.23 -0.17
C LYS A 331 6.63 1.03 -0.19
N VAL A 332 7.12 0.04 0.55
CA VAL A 332 8.57 -0.19 0.70
C VAL A 332 9.25 -0.45 -0.65
N ASN A 333 8.58 -1.10 -1.59
CA ASN A 333 9.15 -1.35 -2.91
C ASN A 333 9.22 -0.09 -3.80
N GLN A 334 8.43 0.97 -3.54
CA GLN A 334 8.58 2.27 -4.20
C GLN A 334 9.84 3.00 -3.73
N ALA A 335 10.15 2.91 -2.43
CA ALA A 335 11.40 3.42 -1.87
C ALA A 335 12.62 2.59 -2.32
N GLY A 336 12.41 1.31 -2.61
CA GLY A 336 13.42 0.36 -3.05
C GLY A 336 13.98 -0.49 -1.90
N SER A 337 14.16 0.05 -0.70
CA SER A 337 14.63 -0.72 0.46
C SER A 337 13.82 -0.42 1.72
N LEU A 338 13.83 -1.35 2.69
CA LEU A 338 13.21 -1.09 3.99
C LEU A 338 13.88 0.10 4.69
N TYR A 339 15.18 0.30 4.54
CA TYR A 339 15.88 1.45 5.14
C TYR A 339 15.32 2.77 4.61
N ASP A 340 15.21 2.93 3.29
CA ASP A 340 14.69 4.15 2.69
C ASP A 340 13.21 4.39 3.01
N ALA A 341 12.42 3.32 3.10
CA ALA A 341 11.03 3.40 3.55
C ALA A 341 10.90 3.86 5.01
N LEU A 342 11.79 3.41 5.91
CA LEU A 342 11.82 3.88 7.30
C LEU A 342 12.29 5.33 7.42
N GLU A 343 13.20 5.78 6.55
CA GLU A 343 13.58 7.19 6.48
C GLU A 343 12.40 8.07 6.00
N PHE A 344 11.60 7.60 5.04
CA PHE A 344 10.34 8.25 4.65
C PHE A 344 9.35 8.30 5.83
N ALA A 345 9.15 7.16 6.50
CA ALA A 345 8.24 7.07 7.65
C ALA A 345 8.64 8.02 8.78
N LYS A 346 9.94 8.15 9.04
CA LYS A 346 10.48 9.10 10.02
C LYS A 346 10.22 10.55 9.63
N VAL A 347 10.32 10.92 8.36
CA VAL A 347 9.97 12.27 7.90
C VAL A 347 8.47 12.52 8.10
N ALA A 348 7.62 11.54 7.79
CA ALA A 348 6.18 11.65 7.99
C ALA A 348 5.82 11.88 9.46
N ASP A 349 6.35 11.04 10.36
CA ASP A 349 6.11 11.10 11.81
C ASP A 349 6.54 12.45 12.41
N ASN A 350 7.73 12.96 12.04
CA ASN A 350 8.22 14.26 12.51
C ASN A 350 7.40 15.47 12.03
N ASN A 351 6.48 15.28 11.08
CA ASN A 351 5.68 16.35 10.49
C ASN A 351 4.17 16.05 10.57
N ASP A 352 3.74 15.17 11.47
CA ASP A 352 2.33 14.81 11.70
C ASP A 352 1.60 14.27 10.44
N ILE A 353 2.33 13.69 9.49
CA ILE A 353 1.75 13.03 8.31
C ILE A 353 1.37 11.60 8.70
N LYS A 354 0.08 11.27 8.59
CA LYS A 354 -0.41 9.92 8.86
C LYS A 354 0.09 8.94 7.80
N LEU A 355 0.60 7.78 8.22
CA LEU A 355 1.06 6.75 7.30
C LEU A 355 -0.02 5.71 7.02
N ILE A 356 -0.11 5.30 5.76
CA ILE A 356 -0.89 4.16 5.31
C ILE A 356 0.06 3.18 4.63
N THR A 357 0.42 2.12 5.34
CA THR A 357 1.27 1.08 4.74
C THR A 357 0.46 0.30 3.70
N SER A 358 1.00 0.13 2.49
CA SER A 358 0.23 -0.39 1.35
C SER A 358 0.93 -1.51 0.59
N HIS A 359 0.12 -2.50 0.19
CA HIS A 359 0.52 -3.55 -0.76
C HIS A 359 0.80 -3.00 -2.17
N ARG A 360 1.15 -3.91 -3.09
CA ARG A 360 1.07 -3.68 -4.55
C ARG A 360 0.08 -4.65 -5.21
N SER A 361 -0.31 -4.38 -6.45
CA SER A 361 -1.21 -5.23 -7.22
C SER A 361 -0.64 -6.63 -7.48
N GLY A 362 0.65 -6.74 -7.79
CA GLY A 362 1.39 -8.01 -7.85
C GLY A 362 2.06 -8.33 -6.51
N GLU A 363 1.43 -9.17 -5.70
CA GLU A 363 1.88 -9.52 -4.35
C GLU A 363 2.25 -10.99 -4.21
N SER A 364 2.88 -11.34 -3.09
CA SER A 364 3.15 -12.73 -2.69
C SER A 364 2.35 -13.07 -1.42
N ILE A 365 2.58 -14.24 -0.82
CA ILE A 365 1.97 -14.58 0.48
C ILE A 365 2.77 -14.02 1.68
N ASP A 366 3.87 -13.30 1.42
CA ASP A 366 4.67 -12.64 2.43
C ASP A 366 3.81 -11.69 3.28
N SER A 367 4.00 -11.70 4.59
CA SER A 367 3.12 -10.98 5.54
C SER A 367 3.82 -9.84 6.29
N GLN A 368 5.11 -9.62 6.01
CA GLN A 368 6.00 -8.67 6.66
C GLN A 368 5.46 -7.24 6.59
N ILE A 369 4.67 -6.89 5.57
CA ILE A 369 4.01 -5.59 5.48
C ILE A 369 3.06 -5.30 6.64
N SER A 370 2.45 -6.34 7.24
CA SER A 370 1.60 -6.19 8.44
C SER A 370 2.44 -5.76 9.65
N HIS A 371 3.63 -6.34 9.79
CA HIS A 371 4.62 -5.94 10.81
C HIS A 371 5.14 -4.53 10.56
N ILE A 372 5.42 -4.18 9.30
CA ILE A 372 5.88 -2.84 8.91
C ILE A 372 4.81 -1.79 9.22
N GLY A 373 3.52 -2.08 8.98
CA GLY A 373 2.44 -1.17 9.34
C GLY A 373 2.36 -0.90 10.85
N ILE A 374 2.53 -1.94 11.68
CA ILE A 374 2.57 -1.79 13.15
C ILE A 374 3.84 -1.04 13.58
N GLY A 375 5.01 -1.47 13.09
CA GLY A 375 6.31 -0.90 13.45
C GLY A 375 6.49 0.55 13.02
N THR A 376 5.77 1.01 11.99
CA THR A 376 5.78 2.42 11.54
C THR A 376 4.61 3.24 12.11
N ASN A 377 3.82 2.70 13.04
CA ASN A 377 2.65 3.37 13.60
C ASN A 377 1.66 3.86 12.52
N SER A 378 1.48 3.06 11.46
CA SER A 378 0.54 3.38 10.39
C SER A 378 -0.89 3.44 10.93
N LYS A 379 -1.67 4.42 10.46
CA LYS A 379 -3.08 4.55 10.84
C LYS A 379 -3.95 3.53 10.12
N MET A 380 -3.58 3.21 8.89
CA MET A 380 -4.26 2.21 8.07
C MET A 380 -3.28 1.27 7.39
N LEU A 381 -3.80 0.10 7.00
CA LEU A 381 -3.07 -0.89 6.22
C LEU A 381 -3.88 -1.21 4.95
N LYS A 382 -3.43 -0.69 3.80
CA LYS A 382 -4.07 -0.89 2.48
C LYS A 382 -3.57 -2.20 1.87
N VAL A 383 -4.26 -3.31 2.15
CA VAL A 383 -3.82 -4.66 1.74
C VAL A 383 -4.90 -5.44 0.96
N GLY A 384 -5.95 -4.76 0.51
CA GLY A 384 -7.10 -5.40 -0.17
C GLY A 384 -8.00 -6.17 0.79
N VAL A 385 -8.99 -6.89 0.24
CA VAL A 385 -9.96 -7.64 1.06
C VAL A 385 -9.87 -9.15 0.80
N VAL A 386 -10.12 -9.60 -0.43
CA VAL A 386 -10.21 -11.05 -0.75
C VAL A 386 -9.23 -11.44 -1.86
N GLY A 387 -8.20 -12.19 -1.49
CA GLY A 387 -7.19 -12.80 -2.37
C GLY A 387 -6.22 -13.61 -1.50
N GLY A 388 -5.55 -14.63 -2.03
CA GLY A 388 -4.69 -15.49 -1.20
C GLY A 388 -3.53 -14.69 -0.58
N GLU A 389 -2.92 -13.85 -1.40
CA GLU A 389 -1.89 -12.88 -1.06
C GLU A 389 -2.39 -11.77 -0.13
N ARG A 390 -3.67 -11.36 -0.22
CA ARG A 390 -4.28 -10.32 0.64
C ARG A 390 -4.61 -10.86 2.02
N VAL A 391 -5.32 -11.99 2.05
CA VAL A 391 -5.77 -12.67 3.26
C VAL A 391 -4.57 -13.16 4.07
N ALA A 392 -3.42 -13.45 3.45
CA ALA A 392 -2.18 -13.76 4.17
C ALA A 392 -1.76 -12.64 5.15
N LYS A 393 -1.87 -11.37 4.74
CA LYS A 393 -1.56 -10.20 5.60
C LYS A 393 -2.62 -10.02 6.68
N LEU A 394 -3.90 -10.11 6.32
CA LEU A 394 -5.00 -9.99 7.27
C LEU A 394 -4.94 -11.07 8.36
N ASN A 395 -4.63 -12.32 7.97
CA ASN A 395 -4.42 -13.40 8.93
C ASN A 395 -3.19 -13.17 9.81
N GLU A 396 -2.15 -12.53 9.29
CA GLU A 396 -1.00 -12.17 10.12
C GLU A 396 -1.37 -11.16 11.20
N LEU A 397 -2.18 -10.15 10.89
CA LEU A 397 -2.71 -9.25 11.91
C LEU A 397 -3.52 -9.98 13.00
N ILE A 398 -4.25 -11.04 12.63
CA ILE A 398 -4.96 -11.89 13.61
C ILE A 398 -3.96 -12.65 14.48
N ARG A 399 -2.90 -13.24 13.92
CA ARG A 399 -1.84 -13.88 14.72
C ARG A 399 -1.16 -12.87 15.65
N LEU A 400 -0.91 -11.67 15.16
CA LEU A 400 -0.32 -10.59 15.93
C LEU A 400 -1.23 -10.12 17.08
N SER A 401 -2.56 -10.29 16.95
CA SER A 401 -3.50 -10.01 18.05
C SER A 401 -3.42 -10.98 19.22
N GLU A 402 -2.71 -12.09 19.07
CA GLU A 402 -2.40 -13.03 20.15
C GLU A 402 -1.20 -12.56 20.99
N HIS A 403 -0.53 -11.46 20.59
CA HIS A 403 0.57 -10.84 21.32
C HIS A 403 0.10 -9.65 22.17
N ASP A 404 0.52 -9.62 23.44
CA ASP A 404 0.10 -8.58 24.41
C ASP A 404 0.74 -7.20 24.18
N LEU A 405 1.70 -7.07 23.24
CA LEU A 405 2.41 -5.81 22.99
C LEU A 405 1.57 -4.80 22.18
N ILE A 406 0.56 -5.27 21.43
CA ILE A 406 -0.26 -4.42 20.58
C ILE A 406 -1.56 -4.10 21.30
N GLN A 407 -1.70 -2.84 21.69
CA GLN A 407 -2.82 -2.35 22.45
C GLN A 407 -3.84 -1.75 21.48
N GLY A 408 -4.98 -2.42 21.27
CA GLY A 408 -6.11 -1.85 20.52
C GLY A 408 -5.86 -1.46 19.05
N MET A 409 -6.79 -0.69 18.51
CA MET A 409 -6.78 -0.21 17.12
C MET A 409 -6.19 1.20 17.03
N ALA A 410 -5.59 1.55 15.91
CA ALA A 410 -5.13 2.90 15.61
C ALA A 410 -6.30 3.90 15.60
N GLU A 411 -6.03 5.12 16.05
CA GLU A 411 -7.00 6.22 16.03
C GLU A 411 -6.91 6.97 14.69
N VAL A 412 -8.08 7.23 14.07
CA VAL A 412 -8.22 7.91 12.77
C VAL A 412 -8.50 9.39 12.94
#